data_AF-A0A2S2P449-F1
#
_entry.id   AF-A0A2S2P449-F1
#
_cell.length_a   1.000
_cell.length_b   1.000
_cell.length_c   1.000
_cell.angle_alpha   90.00
_cell.angle_beta   90.00
_cell.angle_gamma   90.00
#
_symmetry.space_group_name_H-M   'P 1'
#
loop_
_entity.id
_entity.type
_entity.pdbx_description
1 polymer ?
#
loop_
_entity_poly.entity_id
_entity_poly.type
_entity_poly.pdbx_seq_one_letter_code
_entity_poly.pdbx_strand_id
1 'polypeptide(L)'
;MNMSRPSYKIDKNRPGSDLAGETSAALSAVSIVFTKIDSNFSARCLSHAKQLYLFATQYRGLYHDAIKGAAQYYESTDYGDELTWAAAWLYKATKESQYLDDAEYMYMKYRLKERPNEFYYNKKVAGVQALLAELTNQSEYTEAIQNFCDYNLYVQKKTPKGLLYIEKSGTLCHTANIVFLCLQAADIGIKSTRYREFAKQQIHYILGDGGQSFVVGFGKNYPLQPHHAASSCMDRPAPCDWEAYRSTKPNPQVLHGALVSGPDENDNYKDLREEYIYNEVTLDYNAGFQSAVAGLKQLELQASRNKALLNINNETSNGNWTDVLSTASNATDA
;
A
#
# COMPACT_ATOMS: atom_id res chain seq x y z
N MET A 1 -1.14 14.64 29.24
CA MET A 1 -2.48 14.16 28.87
C MET A 1 -3.08 13.45 30.08
N ASN A 2 -4.16 13.97 30.66
CA ASN A 2 -4.88 13.35 31.77
C ASN A 2 -6.36 13.16 31.38
N MET A 3 -6.60 12.33 30.35
CA MET A 3 -7.93 12.05 29.81
C MET A 3 -8.17 10.54 29.78
N SER A 4 -9.43 10.13 29.90
CA SER A 4 -9.82 8.72 29.79
C SER A 4 -9.53 8.20 28.38
N ARG A 5 -8.98 6.98 28.28
CA ARG A 5 -8.70 6.28 27.02
C ARG A 5 -9.47 4.96 27.00
N PRO A 6 -10.78 4.98 26.71
CA PRO A 6 -11.61 3.77 26.71
C PRO A 6 -11.16 2.79 25.64
N SER A 7 -11.34 1.50 25.91
CA SER A 7 -11.15 0.42 24.94
C SER A 7 -12.52 -0.12 24.52
N TYR A 8 -12.71 -0.23 23.20
CA TYR A 8 -13.92 -0.79 22.60
C TYR A 8 -13.57 -2.11 21.89
N LYS A 9 -14.58 -2.97 21.73
CA LYS A 9 -14.43 -4.27 21.09
C LYS A 9 -15.68 -4.67 20.31
N ILE A 10 -15.49 -5.54 19.34
CA ILE A 10 -16.53 -6.34 18.70
C ILE A 10 -16.63 -7.69 19.41
N ASP A 11 -17.83 -8.26 19.43
CA ASP A 11 -18.11 -9.59 19.99
C ASP A 11 -19.33 -10.21 19.28
N LYS A 12 -19.73 -11.42 19.67
CA LYS A 12 -20.84 -12.14 19.02
C LYS A 12 -22.18 -11.40 19.06
N ASN A 13 -22.40 -10.52 20.05
CA ASN A 13 -23.63 -9.76 20.22
C ASN A 13 -23.54 -8.38 19.55
N ARG A 14 -22.32 -7.91 19.28
CA ARG A 14 -22.02 -6.65 18.60
C ARG A 14 -20.91 -6.90 17.56
N PRO A 15 -21.26 -7.48 16.40
CA PRO A 15 -20.30 -7.93 15.40
C PRO A 15 -19.60 -6.78 14.67
N GLY A 16 -18.59 -7.13 13.87
CA GLY A 16 -17.85 -6.23 12.99
C GLY A 16 -17.05 -7.03 11.96
N SER A 17 -17.73 -7.50 10.92
CA SER A 17 -17.19 -8.36 9.86
C SER A 17 -16.12 -7.68 9.04
N ASP A 18 -16.29 -6.39 8.79
CA ASP A 18 -15.30 -5.50 8.15
C ASP A 18 -14.00 -5.46 8.96
N LEU A 19 -14.07 -5.04 10.22
CA LEU A 19 -12.89 -4.93 11.10
C LEU A 19 -12.21 -6.28 11.34
N ALA A 20 -12.99 -7.34 11.62
CA ALA A 20 -12.45 -8.68 11.81
C ALA A 20 -11.89 -9.28 10.51
N GLY A 21 -12.53 -9.03 9.38
CA GLY A 21 -12.10 -9.46 8.05
C GLY A 21 -10.77 -8.84 7.65
N GLU A 22 -10.64 -7.52 7.75
CA GLU A 22 -9.38 -6.83 7.45
C GLU A 22 -8.25 -7.28 8.40
N THR A 23 -8.55 -7.49 9.68
CA THR A 23 -7.56 -8.02 10.64
C THR A 23 -7.13 -9.45 10.27
N SER A 24 -8.06 -10.29 9.81
CA SER A 24 -7.76 -11.63 9.29
C SER A 24 -6.87 -11.57 8.05
N ALA A 25 -7.18 -10.69 7.09
CA ALA A 25 -6.36 -10.48 5.90
C ALA A 25 -4.93 -10.06 6.27
N ALA A 26 -4.78 -9.08 7.16
CA ALA A 26 -3.49 -8.60 7.63
C ALA A 26 -2.67 -9.72 8.30
N LEU A 27 -3.26 -10.49 9.22
CA LEU A 27 -2.57 -11.59 9.90
C LEU A 27 -2.22 -12.74 8.94
N SER A 28 -3.06 -12.99 7.94
CA SER A 28 -2.75 -13.95 6.86
C SER A 28 -1.53 -13.49 6.07
N ALA A 29 -1.49 -12.23 5.62
CA ALA A 29 -0.35 -11.66 4.91
C ALA A 29 0.94 -11.69 5.75
N VAL A 30 0.87 -11.30 7.03
CA VAL A 30 1.99 -11.35 7.96
C VAL A 30 2.49 -12.78 8.16
N SER A 31 1.60 -13.78 8.25
CA SER A 31 2.01 -15.17 8.39
C SER A 31 2.90 -15.63 7.23
N ILE A 32 2.60 -15.20 5.99
CA ILE A 32 3.40 -15.51 4.80
C ILE A 32 4.81 -14.90 4.95
N VAL A 33 4.90 -13.61 5.28
CA VAL A 33 6.18 -12.89 5.44
C VAL A 33 7.08 -13.57 6.46
N PHE A 34 6.52 -13.96 7.61
CA PHE A 34 7.31 -14.51 8.71
C PHE A 34 7.57 -16.01 8.62
N THR A 35 7.04 -16.72 7.60
CA THR A 35 7.19 -18.19 7.45
C THR A 35 8.64 -18.66 7.61
N LYS A 36 9.60 -17.93 7.03
CA LYS A 36 11.04 -18.27 7.06
C LYS A 36 11.85 -17.47 8.09
N ILE A 37 11.23 -16.50 8.77
CA ILE A 37 11.90 -15.59 9.71
C ILE A 37 11.63 -16.03 11.15
N ASP A 38 10.36 -16.27 11.46
CA ASP A 38 9.89 -16.76 12.76
C ASP A 38 8.64 -17.62 12.52
N SER A 39 8.85 -18.94 12.42
CA SER A 39 7.79 -19.91 12.15
C SER A 39 6.74 -19.97 13.27
N ASN A 40 7.14 -19.70 14.52
CA ASN A 40 6.22 -19.73 15.67
C ASN A 40 5.31 -18.49 15.66
N PHE A 41 5.85 -17.32 15.33
CA PHE A 41 5.04 -16.13 15.12
C PHE A 41 4.13 -16.28 13.89
N SER A 42 4.66 -16.77 12.76
CA SER A 42 3.88 -17.07 11.56
C SER A 42 2.67 -17.97 11.86
N ALA A 43 2.89 -19.09 12.56
CA ALA A 43 1.82 -20.02 12.94
C ALA A 43 0.77 -19.38 13.86
N ARG A 44 1.19 -18.53 14.81
CA ARG A 44 0.25 -17.79 15.68
C ARG A 44 -0.59 -16.79 14.90
N CYS A 45 0.03 -16.03 13.99
CA CYS A 45 -0.69 -15.11 13.10
C CYS A 45 -1.73 -15.85 12.27
N LEU A 46 -1.34 -16.97 11.63
CA LEU A 46 -2.25 -17.74 10.80
C LEU A 46 -3.41 -18.35 11.62
N SER A 47 -3.13 -18.85 12.82
CA SER A 47 -4.18 -19.35 13.74
C SER A 47 -5.19 -18.25 14.07
N HIS A 48 -4.74 -17.05 14.40
CA HIS A 48 -5.63 -15.93 14.71
C HIS A 48 -6.37 -15.42 13.48
N ALA A 49 -5.74 -15.43 12.30
CA ALA A 49 -6.42 -15.09 11.05
C ALA A 49 -7.63 -16.00 10.81
N LYS A 50 -7.44 -17.32 10.90
CA LYS A 50 -8.55 -18.29 10.76
C LYS A 50 -9.68 -18.07 11.77
N GLN A 51 -9.33 -17.78 13.03
CA GLN A 51 -10.33 -17.50 14.09
C GLN A 51 -11.12 -16.23 13.81
N LEU A 52 -10.44 -15.15 13.38
CA LEU A 52 -11.08 -13.88 13.06
C LEU A 52 -11.95 -13.98 11.81
N TYR A 53 -11.52 -14.71 10.80
CA TYR A 53 -12.33 -14.99 9.62
C TYR A 53 -13.60 -15.78 9.96
N LEU A 54 -13.48 -16.82 10.78
CA LEU A 54 -14.63 -17.57 11.26
C LEU A 54 -15.59 -16.67 12.04
N PHE A 55 -15.07 -15.81 12.93
CA PHE A 55 -15.89 -14.84 13.64
C PHE A 55 -16.61 -13.87 12.68
N ALA A 56 -15.88 -13.29 11.73
CA ALA A 56 -16.38 -12.32 10.76
C ALA A 56 -17.47 -12.91 9.86
N THR A 57 -17.33 -14.18 9.48
CA THR A 57 -18.29 -14.89 8.62
C THR A 57 -19.48 -15.46 9.38
N GLN A 58 -19.34 -15.79 10.67
CA GLN A 58 -20.42 -16.31 11.51
C GLN A 58 -21.30 -15.20 12.11
N TYR A 59 -20.70 -14.08 12.51
CA TYR A 59 -21.41 -12.95 13.14
C TYR A 59 -21.29 -11.71 12.26
N ARG A 60 -22.32 -11.46 11.44
CA ARG A 60 -22.32 -10.39 10.44
C ARG A 60 -22.74 -9.03 11.00
N GLY A 61 -21.98 -7.99 10.68
CA GLY A 61 -22.34 -6.60 10.95
C GLY A 61 -21.19 -5.63 10.69
N LEU A 62 -21.49 -4.34 10.68
CA LEU A 62 -20.49 -3.29 10.50
C LEU A 62 -19.91 -2.92 11.87
N TYR A 63 -18.57 -2.81 11.97
CA TYR A 63 -17.93 -2.62 13.28
C TYR A 63 -18.34 -1.32 13.97
N HIS A 64 -18.69 -0.28 13.21
CA HIS A 64 -19.05 1.02 13.76
C HIS A 64 -20.43 1.02 14.44
N ASP A 65 -21.29 0.03 14.15
CA ASP A 65 -22.53 -0.22 14.91
C ASP A 65 -22.21 -0.73 16.33
N ALA A 66 -21.17 -1.56 16.45
CA ALA A 66 -20.68 -2.06 17.73
C ALA A 66 -19.88 -1.01 18.51
N ILE A 67 -19.03 -0.25 17.80
CA ILE A 67 -18.14 0.78 18.33
C ILE A 67 -18.68 2.16 17.98
N LYS A 68 -19.65 2.61 18.77
CA LYS A 68 -20.31 3.92 18.58
C LYS A 68 -19.30 5.06 18.54
N GLY A 69 -19.45 5.93 17.54
CA GLY A 69 -18.56 7.07 17.29
C GLY A 69 -17.45 6.78 16.29
N ALA A 70 -17.15 5.51 15.98
CA ALA A 70 -16.12 5.18 15.00
C ALA A 70 -16.46 5.70 13.58
N ALA A 71 -17.74 5.74 13.22
CA ALA A 71 -18.19 6.27 11.93
C ALA A 71 -17.89 7.77 11.71
N GLN A 72 -17.59 8.54 12.77
CA GLN A 72 -17.15 9.94 12.62
C GLN A 72 -15.72 10.06 12.08
N TYR A 73 -14.94 8.97 12.11
CA TYR A 73 -13.54 8.93 11.73
C TYR A 73 -13.27 7.94 10.60
N TYR A 74 -13.77 6.72 10.76
CA TYR A 74 -13.56 5.61 9.83
C TYR A 74 -14.88 4.88 9.60
N GLU A 75 -15.76 5.46 8.80
CA GLU A 75 -17.02 4.82 8.44
C GLU A 75 -16.78 3.65 7.49
N SER A 76 -17.48 2.54 7.76
CA SER A 76 -17.53 1.39 6.88
C SER A 76 -18.89 1.34 6.21
N THR A 77 -18.95 1.14 4.90
CA THR A 77 -20.23 1.16 4.15
C THR A 77 -20.72 -0.24 3.78
N ASP A 78 -19.82 -1.21 3.78
CA ASP A 78 -20.06 -2.61 3.46
C ASP A 78 -18.99 -3.45 4.20
N TYR A 79 -19.19 -4.76 4.26
CA TYR A 79 -18.21 -5.72 4.76
C TYR A 79 -17.99 -6.88 3.77
N GLY A 80 -18.76 -6.93 2.67
CA GLY A 80 -18.69 -8.01 1.69
C GLY A 80 -17.32 -8.12 1.02
N ASP A 81 -16.71 -6.97 0.75
CA ASP A 81 -15.37 -6.88 0.18
C ASP A 81 -14.28 -7.25 1.20
N GLU A 82 -14.36 -6.87 2.48
CA GLU A 82 -13.43 -7.33 3.51
C GLU A 82 -13.52 -8.85 3.75
N LEU A 83 -14.72 -9.43 3.71
CA LEU A 83 -14.88 -10.88 3.84
C LEU A 83 -14.25 -11.62 2.66
N THR A 84 -14.45 -11.10 1.44
CA THR A 84 -13.85 -11.66 0.23
C THR A 84 -12.32 -11.53 0.25
N TRP A 85 -11.83 -10.36 0.68
CA TRP A 85 -10.41 -10.06 0.85
C TRP A 85 -9.74 -10.99 1.86
N ALA A 86 -10.36 -11.20 3.02
CA ALA A 86 -9.86 -12.10 4.05
C ALA A 86 -9.80 -13.55 3.57
N ALA A 87 -10.82 -14.01 2.84
CA ALA A 87 -10.86 -15.35 2.26
C ALA A 87 -9.73 -15.55 1.24
N ALA A 88 -9.55 -14.60 0.31
CA ALA A 88 -8.48 -14.67 -0.69
C ALA A 88 -7.08 -14.66 -0.05
N TRP A 89 -6.85 -13.87 1.00
CA TRP A 89 -5.58 -13.89 1.74
C TRP A 89 -5.35 -15.19 2.51
N LEU A 90 -6.39 -15.74 3.13
CA LEU A 90 -6.30 -17.04 3.79
C LEU A 90 -5.99 -18.15 2.79
N TYR A 91 -6.61 -18.13 1.60
CA TYR A 91 -6.24 -19.06 0.53
C TYR A 91 -4.77 -18.87 0.13
N LYS A 92 -4.29 -17.64 -0.05
CA LYS A 92 -2.89 -17.35 -0.36
C LYS A 92 -1.94 -17.93 0.69
N ALA A 93 -2.28 -17.82 1.98
CA ALA A 93 -1.47 -18.27 3.10
C ALA A 93 -1.51 -19.79 3.35
N THR A 94 -2.65 -20.44 3.10
CA THR A 94 -2.90 -21.84 3.50
C THR A 94 -2.93 -22.83 2.35
N LYS A 95 -3.32 -22.38 1.15
CA LYS A 95 -3.68 -23.22 0.00
C LYS A 95 -4.87 -24.17 0.24
N GLU A 96 -5.66 -23.94 1.28
CA GLU A 96 -6.90 -24.70 1.53
C GLU A 96 -8.02 -24.22 0.59
N SER A 97 -8.54 -25.10 -0.26
CA SER A 97 -9.50 -24.75 -1.31
C SER A 97 -10.77 -24.07 -0.79
N GLN A 98 -11.22 -24.44 0.42
CA GLN A 98 -12.40 -23.84 1.06
C GLN A 98 -12.35 -22.30 1.08
N TYR A 99 -11.17 -21.70 1.26
CA TYR A 99 -11.04 -20.25 1.30
C TYR A 99 -11.08 -19.60 -0.08
N LEU A 100 -10.66 -20.33 -1.12
CA LEU A 100 -10.87 -19.87 -2.49
C LEU A 100 -12.36 -19.96 -2.84
N ASP A 101 -12.99 -21.10 -2.54
CA ASP A 101 -14.43 -21.31 -2.77
C ASP A 101 -15.27 -20.21 -2.07
N ASP A 102 -14.93 -19.89 -0.81
CA ASP A 102 -15.55 -18.80 -0.06
C ASP A 102 -15.30 -17.43 -0.72
N ALA A 103 -14.08 -17.16 -1.18
CA ALA A 103 -13.74 -15.90 -1.85
C ALA A 103 -14.55 -15.72 -3.14
N GLU A 104 -14.61 -16.74 -4.01
CA GLU A 104 -15.37 -16.67 -5.26
C GLU A 104 -16.88 -16.57 -5.00
N TYR A 105 -17.39 -17.32 -4.02
CA TYR A 105 -18.79 -17.21 -3.60
C TYR A 105 -19.14 -15.80 -3.11
N MET A 106 -18.32 -15.20 -2.24
CA MET A 106 -18.56 -13.85 -1.72
C MET A 106 -18.38 -12.79 -2.80
N TYR A 107 -17.42 -12.95 -3.70
CA TYR A 107 -17.22 -12.09 -4.87
C TYR A 107 -18.51 -11.99 -5.72
N MET A 108 -19.13 -13.14 -6.01
CA MET A 108 -20.42 -13.18 -6.72
C MET A 108 -21.57 -12.61 -5.88
N LYS A 109 -21.68 -13.04 -4.62
CA LYS A 109 -22.77 -12.66 -3.71
C LYS A 109 -22.85 -11.15 -3.49
N TYR A 110 -21.70 -10.50 -3.31
CA TYR A 110 -21.58 -9.06 -3.06
C TYR A 110 -21.36 -8.25 -4.34
N ARG A 111 -21.41 -8.89 -5.52
CA ARG A 111 -21.32 -8.23 -6.84
C ARG A 111 -20.02 -7.43 -7.00
N LEU A 112 -18.90 -7.99 -6.57
CA LEU A 112 -17.58 -7.34 -6.58
C LEU A 112 -16.92 -7.32 -7.96
N LYS A 113 -17.65 -7.73 -9.01
CA LYS A 113 -17.21 -7.71 -10.40
C LYS A 113 -17.13 -6.29 -10.99
N GLU A 114 -17.99 -5.40 -10.52
CA GLU A 114 -18.05 -4.04 -11.05
C GLU A 114 -16.72 -3.30 -10.80
N ARG A 115 -16.33 -2.45 -11.75
CA ARG A 115 -15.09 -1.69 -11.67
C ARG A 115 -15.18 -0.67 -10.52
N PRO A 116 -14.35 -0.78 -9.47
CA PRO A 116 -14.29 0.24 -8.43
C PRO A 116 -13.58 1.50 -8.93
N ASN A 117 -13.78 2.62 -8.24
CA ASN A 117 -13.05 3.87 -8.55
C ASN A 117 -11.75 4.00 -7.75
N GLU A 118 -11.61 3.26 -6.66
CA GLU A 118 -10.50 3.41 -5.72
C GLU A 118 -10.12 2.09 -5.04
N PHE A 119 -8.99 2.13 -4.33
CA PHE A 119 -8.59 1.14 -3.33
C PHE A 119 -8.24 1.92 -2.05
N TYR A 120 -8.98 1.68 -0.97
CA TYR A 120 -8.89 2.51 0.24
C TYR A 120 -9.28 1.73 1.50
N TYR A 121 -9.16 2.34 2.69
CA TYR A 121 -9.31 1.63 3.97
C TYR A 121 -10.66 0.94 4.15
N ASN A 122 -11.72 1.39 3.48
CA ASN A 122 -13.08 0.82 3.51
C ASN A 122 -13.57 0.33 2.13
N LYS A 123 -12.64 0.16 1.16
CA LYS A 123 -12.93 -0.31 -0.20
C LYS A 123 -11.85 -1.27 -0.69
N LYS A 124 -12.12 -2.58 -0.62
CA LYS A 124 -11.19 -3.65 -1.01
C LYS A 124 -11.42 -4.23 -2.39
N VAL A 125 -12.49 -3.85 -3.07
CA VAL A 125 -12.90 -4.44 -4.37
C VAL A 125 -11.74 -4.55 -5.36
N ALA A 126 -10.97 -3.46 -5.56
CA ALA A 126 -9.84 -3.47 -6.50
C ALA A 126 -8.70 -4.41 -6.03
N GLY A 127 -8.45 -4.46 -4.72
CA GLY A 127 -7.48 -5.38 -4.12
C GLY A 127 -7.91 -6.83 -4.26
N VAL A 128 -9.19 -7.13 -4.03
CA VAL A 128 -9.80 -8.46 -4.24
C VAL A 128 -9.63 -8.90 -5.69
N GLN A 129 -9.96 -8.03 -6.66
CA GLN A 129 -9.80 -8.32 -8.08
C GLN A 129 -8.34 -8.61 -8.44
N ALA A 130 -7.39 -7.79 -7.94
CA ALA A 130 -5.96 -8.01 -8.17
C ALA A 130 -5.46 -9.33 -7.55
N LEU A 131 -5.87 -9.62 -6.32
CA LEU A 131 -5.42 -10.80 -5.58
C LEU A 131 -6.01 -12.09 -6.17
N LEU A 132 -7.28 -12.10 -6.55
CA LEU A 132 -7.88 -13.26 -7.22
C LEU A 132 -7.30 -13.47 -8.63
N ALA A 133 -6.95 -12.39 -9.34
CA ALA A 133 -6.23 -12.48 -10.61
C ALA A 133 -4.86 -13.17 -10.43
N GLU A 134 -4.09 -12.77 -9.41
CA GLU A 134 -2.82 -13.41 -9.06
C GLU A 134 -3.00 -14.89 -8.69
N LEU A 135 -4.02 -15.21 -7.88
CA LEU A 135 -4.21 -16.53 -7.30
C LEU A 135 -4.75 -17.56 -8.29
N THR A 136 -5.50 -17.12 -9.30
CA THR A 136 -6.28 -18.03 -10.17
C THR A 136 -5.97 -17.88 -11.65
N ASN A 137 -5.45 -16.73 -12.09
CA ASN A 137 -5.27 -16.38 -13.50
C ASN A 137 -6.55 -16.52 -14.36
N GLN A 138 -7.73 -16.45 -13.73
CA GLN A 138 -9.01 -16.50 -14.45
C GLN A 138 -9.31 -15.16 -15.13
N SER A 139 -9.88 -15.22 -16.33
CA SER A 139 -10.14 -14.05 -17.17
C SER A 139 -11.03 -13.02 -16.47
N GLU A 140 -12.01 -13.48 -15.69
CA GLU A 140 -12.92 -12.61 -14.93
C GLU A 140 -12.16 -11.62 -14.02
N TYR A 141 -11.16 -12.08 -13.28
CA TYR A 141 -10.40 -11.23 -12.36
C TYR A 141 -9.31 -10.46 -13.08
N THR A 142 -8.63 -11.06 -14.06
CA THR A 142 -7.58 -10.37 -14.84
C THR A 142 -8.16 -9.22 -15.65
N GLU A 143 -9.35 -9.39 -16.24
CA GLU A 143 -10.06 -8.33 -16.95
C GLU A 143 -10.54 -7.24 -15.99
N ALA A 144 -11.03 -7.61 -14.79
CA ALA A 144 -11.48 -6.65 -13.80
C ALA A 144 -10.35 -5.71 -13.33
N ILE A 145 -9.19 -6.26 -12.95
CA ILE A 145 -8.04 -5.43 -12.55
C ILE A 145 -7.45 -4.64 -13.73
N GLN A 146 -7.47 -5.20 -14.95
CA GLN A 146 -7.07 -4.46 -16.14
C GLN A 146 -8.00 -3.26 -16.38
N ASN A 147 -9.32 -3.44 -16.28
CA ASN A 147 -10.30 -2.36 -16.44
C ASN A 147 -10.13 -1.26 -15.39
N PHE A 148 -9.83 -1.64 -14.14
CA PHE A 148 -9.51 -0.68 -13.08
C PHE A 148 -8.27 0.17 -13.42
N CYS A 149 -7.17 -0.47 -13.83
CA CYS A 149 -5.93 0.24 -14.17
C CYS A 149 -6.04 1.05 -15.47
N ASP A 150 -6.70 0.52 -16.50
CA ASP A 150 -6.94 1.22 -17.76
C ASP A 150 -7.80 2.47 -17.55
N TYR A 151 -8.87 2.38 -16.76
CA TYR A 151 -9.70 3.54 -16.44
C TYR A 151 -8.89 4.62 -15.74
N ASN A 152 -8.11 4.27 -14.71
CA ASN A 152 -7.30 5.24 -13.99
C ASN A 152 -6.20 5.85 -14.86
N LEU A 153 -5.57 5.04 -15.70
CA LEU A 153 -4.54 5.52 -16.62
C LEU A 153 -5.11 6.46 -17.68
N TYR A 154 -6.21 6.10 -18.34
CA TYR A 154 -6.66 6.78 -19.56
C TYR A 154 -7.84 7.73 -19.37
N VAL A 155 -8.72 7.50 -18.39
CA VAL A 155 -10.01 8.20 -18.27
C VAL A 155 -10.10 9.06 -17.02
N GLN A 156 -9.59 8.58 -15.89
CA GLN A 156 -9.68 9.29 -14.61
C GLN A 156 -9.09 10.70 -14.70
N LYS A 157 -9.77 11.64 -14.03
CA LYS A 157 -9.37 13.04 -13.93
C LYS A 157 -7.94 13.15 -13.42
N LYS A 158 -7.17 14.01 -14.08
CA LYS A 158 -5.83 14.42 -13.65
C LYS A 158 -5.76 15.92 -13.46
N THR A 159 -4.91 16.36 -12.54
CA THR A 159 -4.55 17.76 -12.38
C THR A 159 -3.80 18.27 -13.62
N PRO A 160 -3.66 19.59 -13.83
CA PRO A 160 -2.85 20.17 -14.91
C PRO A 160 -1.41 19.60 -15.02
N LYS A 161 -0.78 19.23 -13.90
CA LYS A 161 0.56 18.61 -13.87
C LYS A 161 0.54 17.08 -13.92
N GLY A 162 -0.62 16.45 -14.11
CA GLY A 162 -0.73 15.01 -14.41
C GLY A 162 -0.90 14.08 -13.21
N LEU A 163 -1.14 14.60 -12.01
CA LEU A 163 -1.50 13.80 -10.83
C LEU A 163 -2.93 13.27 -10.97
N LEU A 164 -3.18 12.00 -10.64
CA LEU A 164 -4.53 11.48 -10.49
C LEU A 164 -5.30 12.23 -9.39
N TYR A 165 -6.54 12.63 -9.69
CA TYR A 165 -7.39 13.31 -8.73
C TYR A 165 -8.68 12.52 -8.54
N ILE A 166 -8.77 11.78 -7.43
CA ILE A 166 -9.94 10.97 -7.04
C ILE A 166 -10.84 11.76 -6.10
N GLU A 167 -10.26 12.19 -4.98
CA GLU A 167 -10.94 12.93 -3.92
C GLU A 167 -9.99 14.00 -3.36
N LYS A 168 -10.58 15.05 -2.76
CA LYS A 168 -9.83 16.16 -2.16
C LYS A 168 -9.12 15.75 -0.86
N SER A 169 -9.75 14.89 -0.06
CA SER A 169 -9.11 14.29 1.11
C SER A 169 -8.31 13.08 0.66
N GLY A 170 -7.05 12.96 1.08
CA GLY A 170 -6.19 11.81 0.76
C GLY A 170 -5.80 11.68 -0.70
N THR A 171 -5.77 12.78 -1.48
CA THR A 171 -5.49 12.76 -2.93
C THR A 171 -4.27 11.90 -3.31
N LEU A 172 -3.16 12.05 -2.59
CA LEU A 172 -1.93 11.30 -2.87
C LEU A 172 -2.01 9.84 -2.40
N CYS A 173 -2.76 9.55 -1.32
CA CYS A 173 -3.02 8.19 -0.88
C CYS A 173 -3.80 7.41 -1.95
N HIS A 174 -4.92 7.95 -2.43
CA HIS A 174 -5.72 7.29 -3.47
C HIS A 174 -4.87 7.01 -4.71
N THR A 175 -4.09 8.00 -5.14
CA THR A 175 -3.15 7.86 -6.26
C THR A 175 -2.16 6.73 -6.03
N ALA A 176 -1.49 6.72 -4.88
CA ALA A 176 -0.49 5.73 -4.52
C ALA A 176 -1.08 4.31 -4.43
N ASN A 177 -2.28 4.17 -3.87
CA ASN A 177 -3.00 2.91 -3.76
C ASN A 177 -3.37 2.35 -5.14
N ILE A 178 -3.86 3.21 -6.05
CA ILE A 178 -4.18 2.82 -7.43
C ILE A 178 -2.94 2.28 -8.13
N VAL A 179 -1.83 3.03 -8.11
CA VAL A 179 -0.64 2.63 -8.85
C VAL A 179 0.08 1.44 -8.22
N PHE A 180 -0.06 1.23 -6.91
CA PHE A 180 0.38 -0.01 -6.27
C PHE A 180 -0.34 -1.23 -6.87
N LEU A 181 -1.67 -1.19 -7.02
CA LEU A 181 -2.41 -2.29 -7.63
C LEU A 181 -2.06 -2.48 -9.11
N CYS A 182 -1.79 -1.41 -9.85
CA CYS A 182 -1.33 -1.53 -11.24
C CYS A 182 0.08 -2.11 -11.36
N LEU A 183 0.95 -1.90 -10.37
CA LEU A 183 2.21 -2.63 -10.27
C LEU A 183 1.98 -4.13 -10.01
N GLN A 184 1.03 -4.50 -9.15
CA GLN A 184 0.67 -5.91 -8.94
C GLN A 184 0.14 -6.55 -10.24
N ALA A 185 -0.73 -5.86 -10.97
CA ALA A 185 -1.22 -6.30 -12.27
C ALA A 185 -0.07 -6.46 -13.29
N ALA A 186 0.90 -5.54 -13.28
CA ALA A 186 2.09 -5.62 -14.12
C ALA A 186 2.96 -6.86 -13.81
N ASP A 187 3.06 -7.25 -12.55
CA ASP A 187 3.88 -8.40 -12.13
C ASP A 187 3.30 -9.74 -12.56
N ILE A 188 1.99 -9.83 -12.75
CA ILE A 188 1.32 -10.99 -13.35
C ILE A 188 1.19 -10.90 -14.88
N GLY A 189 1.85 -9.91 -15.51
CA GLY A 189 1.97 -9.82 -16.98
C GLY A 189 0.95 -8.92 -17.68
N ILE A 190 0.05 -8.25 -16.94
CA ILE A 190 -0.98 -7.39 -17.53
C ILE A 190 -0.36 -6.02 -17.86
N LYS A 191 -0.21 -5.72 -19.15
CA LYS A 191 0.29 -4.43 -19.69
C LYS A 191 1.52 -3.89 -18.93
N SER A 192 2.46 -4.78 -18.57
CA SER A 192 3.48 -4.51 -17.56
C SER A 192 4.25 -3.21 -17.78
N THR A 193 4.70 -2.94 -19.00
CA THR A 193 5.43 -1.70 -19.33
C THR A 193 4.60 -0.45 -19.04
N ARG A 194 3.34 -0.42 -19.48
CA ARG A 194 2.47 0.75 -19.32
C ARG A 194 2.11 1.02 -17.87
N TYR A 195 1.78 -0.02 -17.11
CA TYR A 195 1.42 0.14 -15.71
C TYR A 195 2.63 0.50 -14.84
N ARG A 196 3.83 -0.01 -15.15
CA ARG A 196 5.08 0.40 -14.47
C ARG A 196 5.46 1.84 -14.79
N GLU A 197 5.33 2.28 -16.05
CA GLU A 197 5.53 3.68 -16.43
C GLU A 197 4.55 4.61 -15.72
N PHE A 198 3.27 4.24 -15.68
CA PHE A 198 2.23 4.99 -15.00
C PHE A 198 2.52 5.13 -13.50
N ALA A 199 2.84 4.02 -12.83
CA ALA A 199 3.19 4.04 -11.42
C ALA A 199 4.41 4.91 -11.14
N LYS A 200 5.44 4.81 -11.98
CA LYS A 200 6.61 5.67 -11.88
C LYS A 200 6.24 7.15 -11.97
N GLN A 201 5.43 7.55 -12.95
CA GLN A 201 4.99 8.94 -13.12
C GLN A 201 4.27 9.48 -11.87
N GLN A 202 3.31 8.72 -11.33
CA GLN A 202 2.53 9.15 -10.17
C GLN A 202 3.37 9.22 -8.88
N ILE A 203 4.22 8.21 -8.64
CA ILE A 203 5.13 8.24 -7.47
C ILE A 203 6.15 9.37 -7.62
N HIS A 204 6.69 9.61 -8.81
CA HIS A 204 7.60 10.72 -9.03
C HIS A 204 6.95 12.10 -8.84
N TYR A 205 5.68 12.26 -9.22
CA TYR A 205 4.91 13.46 -8.88
C TYR A 205 4.91 13.67 -7.35
N ILE A 206 4.55 12.64 -6.58
CA ILE A 206 4.54 12.68 -5.11
C ILE A 206 5.92 13.07 -4.55
N LEU A 207 6.99 12.55 -5.16
CA LEU A 207 8.36 12.76 -4.72
C LEU A 207 8.94 14.13 -5.11
N GLY A 208 8.44 14.79 -6.15
CA GLY A 208 8.92 16.13 -6.51
C GLY A 208 8.71 16.62 -7.94
N ASP A 209 8.35 15.75 -8.89
CA ASP A 209 8.28 16.13 -10.32
C ASP A 209 7.19 17.18 -10.59
N GLY A 210 6.20 17.32 -9.69
CA GLY A 210 5.20 18.40 -9.71
C GLY A 210 5.69 19.77 -9.24
N GLY A 211 6.97 19.90 -8.84
CA GLY A 211 7.61 21.16 -8.41
C GLY A 211 7.93 21.24 -6.91
N GLN A 212 7.33 20.39 -6.09
CA GLN A 212 7.64 20.20 -4.68
C GLN A 212 7.44 18.75 -4.27
N SER A 213 8.15 18.30 -3.25
CA SER A 213 7.86 17.01 -2.62
C SER A 213 6.61 17.12 -1.75
N PHE A 214 5.85 16.02 -1.65
CA PHE A 214 4.76 15.86 -0.71
C PHE A 214 5.10 14.85 0.42
N VAL A 215 6.36 14.45 0.51
CA VAL A 215 6.85 13.53 1.54
C VAL A 215 7.67 14.32 2.55
N VAL A 216 7.20 14.38 3.80
CA VAL A 216 7.84 15.15 4.87
C VAL A 216 9.28 14.68 5.07
N GLY A 217 10.22 15.63 5.04
CA GLY A 217 11.66 15.37 5.21
C GLY A 217 12.37 14.77 3.99
N PHE A 218 11.73 14.74 2.80
CA PHE A 218 12.32 14.19 1.59
C PHE A 218 12.25 15.18 0.41
N GLY A 219 13.29 15.21 -0.43
CA GLY A 219 13.27 16.00 -1.67
C GLY A 219 13.28 17.52 -1.43
N LYS A 220 12.90 18.27 -2.47
CA LYS A 220 12.91 19.74 -2.46
C LYS A 220 11.55 20.27 -1.99
N ASN A 221 11.56 21.30 -1.14
CA ASN A 221 10.36 22.01 -0.67
C ASN A 221 9.27 21.09 -0.08
N TYR A 222 9.67 20.11 0.74
CA TYR A 222 8.71 19.21 1.40
C TYR A 222 7.82 19.96 2.42
N PRO A 223 6.66 19.38 2.79
CA PRO A 223 5.76 20.00 3.77
C PRO A 223 6.40 20.13 5.15
N LEU A 224 6.34 21.33 5.72
CA LEU A 224 6.93 21.67 7.01
C LEU A 224 5.89 21.69 8.13
N GLN A 225 4.60 21.76 7.81
CA GLN A 225 3.51 21.87 8.79
C GLN A 225 2.48 20.74 8.67
N PRO A 226 2.88 19.45 8.70
CA PRO A 226 1.91 18.36 8.71
C PRO A 226 0.99 18.44 9.94
N HIS A 227 -0.29 18.12 9.76
CA HIS A 227 -1.30 18.06 10.82
C HIS A 227 -1.03 16.88 11.74
N HIS A 228 -0.06 17.03 12.64
CA HIS A 228 0.41 15.95 13.50
C HIS A 228 0.91 16.46 14.85
N ALA A 229 0.19 16.07 15.90
CA ALA A 229 0.36 16.62 17.25
C ALA A 229 1.77 16.42 17.83
N ALA A 230 2.34 15.22 17.69
CA ALA A 230 3.63 14.94 18.30
C ALA A 230 4.78 15.68 17.59
N SER A 231 4.70 15.89 16.27
CA SER A 231 5.76 16.57 15.53
C SER A 231 5.68 18.10 15.63
N SER A 232 4.51 18.65 15.96
CA SER A 232 4.36 20.07 16.27
C SER A 232 4.93 20.47 17.64
N CYS A 233 5.24 19.50 18.52
CA CYS A 233 5.81 19.77 19.83
C CYS A 233 7.32 20.05 19.76
N MET A 234 7.77 21.05 20.52
CA MET A 234 9.19 21.26 20.80
C MET A 234 9.78 20.10 21.64
N ASP A 235 11.12 20.05 21.73
CA ASP A 235 11.80 19.09 22.60
C ASP A 235 11.39 19.27 24.06
N ARG A 236 11.30 18.15 24.77
CA ARG A 236 11.05 18.15 26.21
C ARG A 236 12.19 18.88 26.94
N PRO A 237 11.90 19.65 28.01
CA PRO A 237 10.63 19.69 28.76
C PRO A 237 9.67 20.82 28.32
N ALA A 238 9.84 21.42 27.14
CA ALA A 238 8.96 22.49 26.70
C ALA A 238 7.48 22.04 26.72
N PRO A 239 6.54 22.91 27.13
CA PRO A 239 5.12 22.59 27.09
C PRO A 239 4.68 22.37 25.64
N CYS A 240 3.70 21.49 25.45
CA CYS A 240 3.05 21.28 24.17
C CYS A 240 1.54 21.25 24.36
N ASP A 241 0.87 22.24 23.80
CA ASP A 241 -0.55 22.48 23.92
C ASP A 241 -1.11 23.06 22.60
N TRP A 242 -2.28 23.70 22.65
CA TRP A 242 -2.92 24.29 21.49
C TRP A 242 -2.15 25.45 20.85
N GLU A 243 -1.17 26.06 21.55
CA GLU A 243 -0.28 27.04 20.91
C GLU A 243 0.65 26.37 19.90
N ALA A 244 1.13 25.15 20.19
CA ALA A 244 1.92 24.37 19.24
C ALA A 244 1.11 24.03 17.98
N TYR A 245 -0.19 23.75 18.13
CA TYR A 245 -1.10 23.52 17.02
C TYR A 245 -1.30 24.79 16.15
N ARG A 246 -1.54 25.95 16.78
CA ARG A 246 -1.83 27.24 16.10
C ARG A 246 -0.59 27.96 15.55
N SER A 247 0.61 27.51 15.90
CA SER A 247 1.86 28.12 15.44
C SER A 247 1.95 28.13 13.92
N THR A 248 2.33 29.26 13.31
CA THR A 248 2.56 29.33 11.84
C THR A 248 3.98 28.90 11.44
N LYS A 249 4.81 28.49 12.41
CA LYS A 249 6.17 28.00 12.16
C LYS A 249 6.15 26.53 11.72
N PRO A 250 7.19 26.07 11.01
CA PRO A 250 7.44 24.64 10.79
C PRO A 250 7.27 23.80 12.06
N ASN A 251 6.80 22.56 11.91
CA ASN A 251 6.83 21.57 12.98
C ASN A 251 8.28 21.42 13.49
N PRO A 252 8.54 21.53 14.80
CA PRO A 252 9.90 21.42 15.35
C PRO A 252 10.55 20.07 15.07
N GLN A 253 9.75 19.00 15.02
CA GLN A 253 10.22 17.65 14.69
C GLN A 253 9.88 17.34 13.24
N VAL A 254 10.86 16.87 12.48
CA VAL A 254 10.60 16.41 11.11
C VAL A 254 9.99 15.01 11.15
N LEU A 255 8.74 14.89 10.67
CA LEU A 255 8.03 13.60 10.59
C LEU A 255 8.45 12.83 9.33
N HIS A 256 9.70 12.37 9.31
CA HIS A 256 10.31 11.76 8.13
C HIS A 256 9.44 10.66 7.49
N GLY A 257 9.21 10.78 6.18
CA GLY A 257 8.54 9.78 5.36
C GLY A 257 7.01 9.90 5.34
N ALA A 258 6.41 10.77 6.14
CA ALA A 258 4.96 10.96 6.12
C ALA A 258 4.50 11.54 4.78
N LEU A 259 3.51 10.89 4.16
CA LEU A 259 2.84 11.39 2.98
C LEU A 259 1.65 12.26 3.43
N VAL A 260 1.65 13.53 3.03
CA VAL A 260 0.49 14.42 3.28
C VAL A 260 -0.67 14.10 2.35
N SER A 261 -1.88 14.54 2.70
CA SER A 261 -3.10 14.39 1.89
C SER A 261 -2.89 14.81 0.43
N GLY A 262 -2.31 15.99 0.19
CA GLY A 262 -1.91 16.42 -1.15
C GLY A 262 -2.52 17.73 -1.63
N PRO A 263 -2.28 18.08 -2.91
CA PRO A 263 -2.80 19.29 -3.54
C PRO A 263 -4.27 19.15 -3.95
N ASP A 264 -4.89 20.27 -4.30
CA ASP A 264 -6.21 20.27 -4.95
C ASP A 264 -6.13 19.88 -6.45
N GLU A 265 -7.30 19.86 -7.09
CA GLU A 265 -7.46 19.48 -8.50
C GLU A 265 -6.69 20.35 -9.50
N ASN A 266 -6.18 21.50 -9.08
CA ASN A 266 -5.40 22.44 -9.90
C ASN A 266 -3.93 22.50 -9.47
N ASP A 267 -3.45 21.49 -8.75
CA ASP A 267 -2.08 21.40 -8.20
C ASP A 267 -1.75 22.47 -7.13
N ASN A 268 -2.75 23.13 -6.54
CA ASN A 268 -2.49 24.08 -5.46
C ASN A 268 -2.39 23.34 -4.12
N TYR A 269 -1.37 23.69 -3.34
CA TYR A 269 -1.11 23.13 -2.02
C TYR A 269 -0.89 24.25 -1.00
N LYS A 270 -1.41 24.07 0.21
CA LYS A 270 -1.17 24.99 1.33
C LYS A 270 -0.49 24.22 2.45
N ASP A 271 0.73 24.61 2.83
CA ASP A 271 1.46 24.01 3.94
C ASP A 271 1.09 24.69 5.27
N LEU A 272 -0.10 24.38 5.78
CA LEU A 272 -0.66 24.97 7.00
C LEU A 272 -1.24 23.86 7.87
N ARG A 273 -0.76 23.76 9.12
CA ARG A 273 -1.15 22.68 10.04
C ARG A 273 -2.65 22.59 10.28
N GLU A 274 -3.35 23.71 10.26
CA GLU A 274 -4.80 23.78 10.47
C GLU A 274 -5.60 23.32 9.26
N GLU A 275 -5.01 23.37 8.05
CA GLU A 275 -5.61 22.94 6.79
C GLU A 275 -5.43 21.43 6.61
N TYR A 276 -6.10 20.64 7.47
CA TYR A 276 -6.00 19.18 7.51
C TYR A 276 -6.32 18.52 6.16
N ILE A 277 -7.21 19.11 5.36
CA ILE A 277 -7.53 18.62 4.00
C ILE A 277 -6.28 18.48 3.13
N TYR A 278 -5.27 19.34 3.31
CA TYR A 278 -4.00 19.27 2.57
C TYR A 278 -2.88 18.57 3.36
N ASN A 279 -2.86 18.75 4.69
CA ASN A 279 -1.70 18.42 5.54
C ASN A 279 -1.92 17.21 6.47
N GLU A 280 -3.08 16.56 6.42
CA GLU A 280 -3.33 15.33 7.16
C GLU A 280 -2.33 14.24 6.77
N VAL A 281 -1.91 13.46 7.76
CA VAL A 281 -1.00 12.34 7.63
C VAL A 281 -1.56 11.17 8.43
N THR A 282 -1.68 10.01 7.80
CA THR A 282 -2.26 8.80 8.41
C THR A 282 -1.43 7.56 8.06
N LEU A 283 -1.73 6.44 8.72
CA LEU A 283 -1.09 5.16 8.39
C LEU A 283 -1.49 4.68 6.99
N ASP A 284 -2.77 4.81 6.64
CA ASP A 284 -3.31 4.38 5.35
C ASP A 284 -2.77 5.21 4.17
N TYR A 285 -2.43 6.49 4.37
CA TYR A 285 -1.77 7.31 3.35
C TYR A 285 -0.43 6.73 2.92
N ASN A 286 0.32 6.21 3.87
CA ASN A 286 1.65 5.66 3.62
C ASN A 286 1.64 4.21 3.11
N ALA A 287 0.56 3.44 3.32
CA ALA A 287 0.54 2.00 3.04
C ALA A 287 0.75 1.66 1.56
N GLY A 288 -0.11 2.15 0.66
CA GLY A 288 0.06 1.93 -0.78
C GLY A 288 1.28 2.66 -1.34
N PHE A 289 1.61 3.84 -0.82
CA PHE A 289 2.79 4.61 -1.22
C PHE A 289 4.09 3.83 -0.97
N GLN A 290 4.30 3.35 0.25
CA GLN A 290 5.49 2.57 0.59
C GLN A 290 5.58 1.28 -0.25
N SER A 291 4.44 0.63 -0.50
CA SER A 291 4.37 -0.58 -1.31
C SER A 291 4.71 -0.32 -2.78
N ALA A 292 4.20 0.79 -3.36
CA ALA A 292 4.53 1.22 -4.71
C ALA A 292 6.01 1.62 -4.86
N VAL A 293 6.56 2.35 -3.89
CA VAL A 293 7.99 2.69 -3.84
C VAL A 293 8.84 1.42 -3.80
N ALA A 294 8.46 0.43 -3.00
CA ALA A 294 9.16 -0.86 -2.95
C ALA A 294 9.12 -1.59 -4.30
N GLY A 295 7.96 -1.63 -4.96
CA GLY A 295 7.81 -2.22 -6.29
C GLY A 295 8.68 -1.53 -7.34
N LEU A 296 8.68 -0.19 -7.38
CA LEU A 296 9.55 0.56 -8.29
C LEU A 296 11.04 0.34 -7.98
N LYS A 297 11.43 0.29 -6.70
CA LYS A 297 12.81 0.04 -6.31
C LYS A 297 13.28 -1.35 -6.71
N GLN A 298 12.41 -2.36 -6.59
CA GLN A 298 12.71 -3.71 -7.06
C GLN A 298 13.03 -3.73 -8.56
N LEU A 299 12.24 -3.04 -9.38
CA LEU A 299 12.45 -2.95 -10.83
C LEU A 299 13.78 -2.28 -11.18
N GLU A 300 14.15 -1.21 -10.46
CA GLU A 300 15.45 -0.54 -10.62
C GLU A 300 16.61 -1.49 -10.31
N LEU A 301 16.53 -2.22 -9.19
CA LEU A 301 17.57 -3.17 -8.78
C LEU A 301 17.70 -4.33 -9.79
N GLN A 302 16.59 -4.84 -10.31
CA GLN A 302 16.59 -5.87 -11.35
C GLN A 302 17.23 -5.37 -12.64
N ALA A 303 16.89 -4.15 -13.07
CA ALA A 303 17.49 -3.54 -14.27
C ALA A 303 19.01 -3.36 -14.12
N SER A 304 19.48 -2.87 -12.97
CA SER A 304 20.91 -2.75 -12.66
C SER A 304 21.64 -4.09 -12.67
N ARG A 305 21.02 -5.13 -12.08
CA ARG A 305 21.57 -6.50 -12.10
C ARG A 305 21.68 -7.04 -13.52
N ASN A 306 20.64 -6.87 -14.33
CA ASN A 306 20.63 -7.34 -15.72
C ASN A 306 21.69 -6.63 -16.56
N LYS A 307 21.89 -5.32 -16.36
CA LYS A 307 22.95 -4.56 -17.02
C LYS A 307 24.35 -5.05 -16.62
N ALA A 308 24.55 -5.35 -15.33
CA ALA A 308 25.82 -5.91 -14.85
C ALA A 308 26.12 -7.29 -15.48
N LEU A 309 25.11 -8.18 -15.58
CA LEU A 309 25.25 -9.48 -16.23
C LEU A 309 25.58 -9.37 -17.73
N LEU A 310 24.93 -8.44 -18.45
CA LEU A 310 25.23 -8.19 -19.86
C LEU A 310 26.66 -7.66 -20.06
N ASN A 311 27.15 -6.80 -19.17
CA ASN A 311 28.52 -6.30 -19.23
C ASN A 311 29.55 -7.42 -18.96
N ILE A 312 29.31 -8.31 -17.99
CA ILE A 312 30.17 -9.48 -17.76
C ILE A 312 30.21 -10.37 -19.01
N ASN A 313 29.05 -10.65 -19.61
CA ASN A 313 28.99 -11.48 -20.81
C ASN A 313 29.74 -10.85 -21.99
N ASN A 314 29.67 -9.52 -22.14
CA ASN A 314 30.41 -8.77 -23.16
C ASN A 314 31.93 -8.73 -22.90
N GLU A 315 32.36 -8.70 -21.64
CA GLU A 315 33.78 -8.82 -21.28
C GLU A 315 34.30 -10.25 -21.52
N THR A 316 33.48 -11.28 -21.25
CA THR A 316 33.84 -12.67 -21.55
C THR A 316 33.78 -13.03 -23.04
N SER A 317 32.99 -12.30 -23.85
CA SER A 317 32.88 -12.53 -25.30
C SER A 317 33.87 -11.70 -26.12
N ASN A 318 34.34 -10.56 -25.60
CA ASN A 318 35.44 -9.77 -26.17
C ASN A 318 36.82 -10.16 -25.61
N GLY A 319 36.86 -11.10 -24.65
CA GLY A 319 38.09 -11.70 -24.13
C GLY A 319 38.68 -12.68 -25.14
N ASN A 320 39.67 -12.21 -25.90
CA ASN A 320 40.56 -13.07 -26.67
C ASN A 320 41.30 -13.99 -25.68
N TRP A 321 40.91 -15.27 -25.61
CA TRP A 321 41.59 -16.27 -24.79
C TRP A 321 42.93 -16.65 -25.43
N THR A 322 43.96 -15.82 -25.24
CA THR A 322 45.34 -16.19 -25.60
C THR A 322 46.34 -16.07 -24.45
N ASP A 323 45.97 -15.74 -23.20
CA ASP A 323 46.99 -15.57 -22.14
C ASP A 323 46.59 -16.03 -20.72
N VAL A 324 45.94 -17.20 -20.58
CA VAL A 324 45.76 -17.83 -19.24
C VAL A 324 46.27 -19.28 -19.18
N LEU A 325 47.09 -19.73 -20.14
CA LEU A 325 47.71 -21.07 -20.08
C LEU A 325 49.23 -21.11 -20.38
N SER A 326 49.99 -20.02 -20.17
CA SER A 326 51.44 -20.00 -20.46
C SER A 326 52.38 -19.92 -19.25
N THR A 327 51.92 -19.99 -18.00
CA THR A 327 52.83 -19.98 -16.82
C THR A 327 52.82 -21.24 -15.96
N ALA A 328 52.28 -22.35 -16.45
CA ALA A 328 52.35 -23.66 -15.77
C ALA A 328 53.19 -24.69 -16.56
N SER A 329 54.45 -24.35 -16.89
CA SER A 329 55.49 -25.35 -17.13
C SER A 329 56.87 -24.70 -17.03
N ASN A 330 57.51 -24.85 -15.86
CA ASN A 330 58.97 -24.96 -15.67
C ASN A 330 59.27 -24.86 -14.16
N ALA A 331 59.14 -25.99 -13.47
CA ALA A 331 59.86 -26.26 -12.21
C ALA A 331 59.86 -27.77 -11.95
N THR A 332 60.70 -28.47 -12.71
CA THR A 332 61.27 -29.77 -12.35
C THR A 332 62.77 -29.70 -12.69
N ASP A 333 63.57 -30.23 -11.78
CA ASP A 333 65.02 -30.48 -11.82
C ASP A 333 65.95 -29.42 -11.22
N ALA A 334 66.06 -29.43 -9.89
CA ALA A 334 67.30 -29.68 -9.12
C ALA A 334 67.06 -29.52 -7.61
#